data_AF-A0A946IIM8-F1
#
_entry.id   AF-A0A946IIM8-F1
#
_cell.length_a   1.000
_cell.length_b   1.000
_cell.length_c   1.000
_cell.angle_alpha   90.00
_cell.angle_beta   90.00
_cell.angle_gamma   90.00
#
_symmetry.space_group_name_H-M   'P 1'
#
loop_
_entity.id
_entity.type
_entity.pdbx_description
1 polymer ?
#
loop_
_entity_poly.entity_id
_entity_poly.type
_entity_poly.pdbx_seq_one_letter_code
_entity_poly.pdbx_strand_id
1 'polypeptide(L)'
;MENDPLAQLRDIHLPEPISWWPLAPGWWALIILCLALSIWLVSRAVQRWRANLYRRQALQKLTLLNNELSFTNDQKLVMTFEILKQAVNSAYPSQFFSSLELNAFVAFLQSSCDKPLFALLPEDLDILLYGKPSAGNNKNLIMEDVFGSSQQWLRRHYPEDKLEARSQC
;
A
#
# COMPACT_ATOMS: atom_id res chain seq x y z
N MET A 1 -62.48 36.69 63.21
CA MET A 1 -62.10 36.44 61.80
C MET A 1 -60.62 36.13 61.82
N GLU A 2 -60.29 34.85 61.91
CA GLU A 2 -58.92 34.34 62.01
C GLU A 2 -58.37 34.25 60.59
N ASN A 3 -57.36 35.05 60.27
CA ASN A 3 -56.74 35.05 58.95
C ASN A 3 -55.79 33.87 58.87
N ASP A 4 -56.16 32.86 58.07
CA ASP A 4 -55.38 31.64 57.86
C ASP A 4 -54.09 31.96 57.07
N PRO A 5 -52.90 31.94 57.72
CA PRO A 5 -51.66 32.38 57.10
C PRO A 5 -51.15 31.41 56.02
N LEU A 6 -51.78 30.24 55.87
CA LEU A 6 -51.41 29.24 54.87
C LEU A 6 -52.01 29.50 53.50
N ALA A 7 -53.07 30.32 53.41
CA ALA A 7 -53.69 30.71 52.13
C ALA A 7 -52.80 31.65 51.29
N GLN A 8 -51.71 32.16 51.86
CA GLN A 8 -50.77 33.08 51.23
C GLN A 8 -49.46 32.40 50.78
N LEU A 9 -49.40 31.07 50.78
CA LEU A 9 -48.32 30.33 50.12
C LEU A 9 -48.54 30.36 48.61
N ARG A 10 -47.86 31.29 47.93
CA ARG A 10 -47.83 31.38 46.47
C ARG A 10 -47.08 30.17 45.91
N ASP A 11 -47.71 29.47 44.97
CA ASP A 11 -47.14 28.31 44.28
C ASP A 11 -45.73 28.61 43.76
N ILE A 12 -44.77 27.72 44.04
CA ILE A 12 -43.38 27.85 43.58
C ILE A 12 -43.36 27.48 42.09
N HIS A 13 -43.28 28.49 41.22
CA HIS A 13 -43.00 28.28 39.80
C HIS A 13 -41.58 27.73 39.65
N LEU A 14 -41.45 26.45 39.29
CA LEU A 14 -40.16 25.90 38.89
C LEU A 14 -39.70 26.60 37.59
N PRO A 15 -38.41 26.97 37.48
CA PRO A 15 -37.91 27.51 36.23
C PRO A 15 -38.08 26.47 35.13
N GLU A 16 -38.51 26.94 33.96
CA GLU A 16 -38.56 26.10 32.76
C GLU A 16 -37.21 25.41 32.56
N PRO A 17 -37.20 24.13 32.17
CA PRO A 17 -35.96 23.38 32.03
C PRO A 17 -35.04 24.12 31.06
N ILE A 18 -33.81 24.36 31.53
CA ILE A 18 -32.74 24.95 30.72
C ILE A 18 -32.63 24.18 29.41
N SER A 19 -33.13 24.82 28.36
CA SER A 19 -32.97 24.36 26.99
C SER A 19 -31.48 24.44 26.69
N TRP A 20 -30.84 23.32 26.39
CA TRP A 20 -29.43 23.17 26.02
C TRP A 20 -29.09 23.82 24.66
N TRP A 21 -29.89 24.80 24.24
CA TRP A 21 -29.88 25.50 22.98
C TRP A 21 -29.83 27.02 23.27
N PRO A 22 -29.07 27.82 22.51
CA PRO A 22 -28.27 27.46 21.35
C PRO A 22 -26.89 26.97 21.79
N LEU A 23 -26.38 25.94 21.12
CA LEU A 23 -25.00 25.51 21.28
C LEU A 23 -24.10 26.75 21.11
N ALA A 24 -23.36 27.13 22.16
CA ALA A 24 -22.56 28.35 22.14
C ALA A 24 -21.68 28.36 20.87
N PRO A 25 -21.53 29.51 20.18
CA PRO A 25 -20.93 29.57 18.84
C PRO A 25 -19.52 28.93 18.74
N GLY A 26 -18.78 28.83 19.86
CA GLY A 26 -17.50 28.13 19.94
C GLY A 26 -17.54 26.63 19.64
N TRP A 27 -18.69 25.96 19.80
CA TRP A 27 -18.82 24.54 19.44
C TRP A 27 -18.75 24.30 17.94
N TRP A 28 -19.20 25.25 17.14
CA TRP A 28 -19.06 25.16 15.68
C TRP A 28 -17.58 25.14 15.28
N ALA A 29 -16.74 25.93 15.94
CA ALA A 29 -15.30 25.91 15.70
C ALA A 29 -14.70 24.53 16.06
N LEU A 30 -15.11 23.93 17.19
CA LEU A 30 -14.70 22.57 17.56
C LEU A 30 -15.15 21.52 16.54
N ILE A 31 -16.41 21.59 16.08
CA ILE A 31 -16.93 20.66 15.07
C ILE A 31 -16.13 20.78 13.76
N ILE A 32 -15.89 22.00 13.28
CA ILE A 32 -15.11 22.24 12.07
C ILE A 32 -13.69 21.69 12.22
N LEU A 33 -13.04 21.94 13.36
CA LEU A 33 -11.70 21.44 13.64
C LEU A 33 -11.68 19.90 13.65
N CYS A 34 -12.64 19.27 14.32
CA CYS A 34 -12.74 17.81 14.39
C CYS A 34 -12.99 17.19 13.01
N LEU A 35 -13.83 17.84 12.20
CA LEU A 35 -14.12 17.41 10.83
C LEU A 35 -12.86 17.51 9.94
N ALA A 36 -12.14 18.63 10.00
CA ALA A 36 -10.91 18.84 9.25
C ALA A 36 -9.84 17.80 9.63
N LEU A 37 -9.68 17.53 10.93
CA LEU A 37 -8.72 16.54 11.43
C LEU A 37 -9.11 15.12 11.01
N SER A 38 -10.40 14.80 11.02
CA SER A 38 -10.93 13.52 10.52
C SER A 38 -10.67 13.34 9.03
N ILE A 39 -10.96 14.35 8.21
CA ILE A 39 -10.68 14.32 6.76
C ILE A 39 -9.18 14.14 6.50
N TRP A 40 -8.34 14.85 7.25
CA TRP A 40 -6.89 14.73 7.14
C TRP A 40 -6.40 13.32 7.52
N LEU A 41 -6.89 12.74 8.62
CA LEU A 41 -6.55 11.37 9.02
C LEU A 41 -7.02 10.34 7.98
N VAL A 42 -8.26 10.46 7.50
CA VAL A 42 -8.84 9.57 6.50
C VAL A 42 -8.07 9.64 5.20
N SER A 43 -7.75 10.85 4.70
CA SER A 43 -6.98 11.00 3.47
C SER A 43 -5.59 10.36 3.59
N ARG A 44 -4.90 10.53 4.73
CA ARG A 44 -3.62 9.85 4.98
C ARG A 44 -3.74 8.34 5.07
N ALA A 45 -4.79 7.84 5.71
CA ALA A 45 -5.06 6.41 5.79
C ALA A 45 -5.33 5.82 4.40
N VAL A 46 -6.13 6.51 3.58
CA VAL A 46 -6.45 6.11 2.20
C VAL A 46 -5.21 6.13 1.32
N GLN A 47 -4.35 7.15 1.42
CA GLN A 47 -3.08 7.19 0.70
C GLN A 47 -2.18 6.01 1.08
N ARG A 48 -2.04 5.71 2.38
CA ARG A 48 -1.29 4.53 2.85
C ARG A 48 -1.91 3.21 2.41
N TRP A 49 -3.24 3.13 2.35
CA TRP A 49 -3.93 1.95 1.83
C TRP A 49 -3.68 1.77 0.35
N ARG A 50 -3.84 2.82 -0.45
CA ARG A 50 -3.56 2.82 -1.90
C ARG A 50 -2.11 2.45 -2.19
N ALA A 51 -1.16 2.99 -1.43
CA ALA A 51 0.25 2.64 -1.51
C ALA A 51 0.55 1.16 -1.15
N ASN A 52 -0.40 0.42 -0.58
CA ASN A 52 -0.25 -1.01 -0.31
C ASN A 52 -1.14 -1.89 -1.21
N LEU A 53 -2.05 -1.31 -1.99
CA LEU A 53 -2.94 -2.08 -2.87
C LEU A 53 -2.16 -2.78 -3.98
N TYR A 54 -1.24 -2.08 -4.65
CA TYR A 54 -0.43 -2.70 -5.71
C TYR A 54 0.40 -3.88 -5.17
N ARG A 55 0.96 -3.75 -3.95
CA ARG A 55 1.72 -4.81 -3.28
C ARG A 55 0.85 -6.04 -3.05
N ARG A 56 -0.35 -5.84 -2.53
CA ARG A 56 -1.31 -6.93 -2.28
C ARG A 56 -1.72 -7.61 -3.58
N GLN A 57 -2.04 -6.84 -4.61
CA GLN A 57 -2.43 -7.37 -5.92
C GLN A 57 -1.29 -8.15 -6.57
N ALA A 58 -0.07 -7.63 -6.58
CA ALA A 58 1.10 -8.31 -7.14
C ALA A 58 1.42 -9.61 -6.38
N LEU A 59 1.39 -9.59 -5.04
CA LEU A 59 1.59 -10.79 -4.24
C LEU A 59 0.51 -11.85 -4.50
N GLN A 60 -0.76 -11.44 -4.61
CA GLN A 60 -1.85 -12.36 -4.95
C GLN A 60 -1.64 -12.99 -6.33
N LYS A 61 -1.31 -12.19 -7.35
CA LYS A 61 -1.02 -12.70 -8.69
C LYS A 61 0.14 -13.71 -8.69
N LEU A 62 1.22 -13.40 -7.97
CA LEU A 62 2.35 -14.34 -7.83
C LEU A 62 1.92 -15.65 -7.15
N THR A 63 1.15 -15.57 -6.06
CA THR A 63 0.68 -16.80 -5.37
C THR A 63 -0.22 -17.65 -6.25
N LEU A 64 -1.11 -17.03 -7.04
CA LEU A 64 -1.96 -17.74 -7.99
C LEU A 64 -1.12 -18.42 -9.06
N LEU A 65 -0.19 -17.68 -9.66
CA LEU A 65 0.72 -18.19 -10.70
C LEU A 65 1.56 -19.38 -10.23
N ASN A 66 2.03 -19.35 -8.98
CA ASN A 66 2.81 -20.45 -8.43
C ASN A 66 1.98 -21.74 -8.30
N ASN A 67 0.73 -21.59 -7.85
CA ASN A 67 -0.19 -22.72 -7.63
C ASN A 67 -0.77 -23.28 -8.93
N GLU A 68 -0.75 -22.52 -10.02
CA GLU A 68 -1.19 -22.98 -11.35
C GLU A 68 -0.24 -24.05 -11.91
N LEU A 69 -0.72 -25.29 -12.03
CA LEU A 69 0.05 -26.41 -12.58
C LEU A 69 0.06 -26.43 -14.12
N SER A 70 -0.84 -25.67 -14.75
CA SER A 70 -1.04 -25.64 -16.20
C SER A 70 0.11 -24.97 -16.97
N PHE A 71 0.88 -24.11 -16.30
CA PHE A 71 1.95 -23.33 -16.91
C PHE A 71 3.31 -24.02 -16.77
N THR A 72 4.10 -23.98 -17.84
CA THR A 72 5.51 -24.39 -17.80
C THR A 72 6.32 -23.39 -16.98
N ASN A 73 7.44 -23.83 -16.37
CA ASN A 73 8.32 -22.95 -15.60
C ASN A 73 8.77 -21.70 -16.37
N ASP A 74 9.05 -21.84 -17.68
CA ASP A 74 9.43 -20.71 -18.53
C ASP A 74 8.30 -19.68 -18.64
N GLN A 75 7.05 -20.12 -18.77
CA GLN A 75 5.88 -19.23 -18.78
C GLN A 75 5.69 -18.54 -17.42
N LYS A 76 5.87 -19.29 -16.32
CA LYS A 76 5.78 -18.73 -14.97
C LYS A 76 6.87 -17.69 -14.72
N LEU A 77 8.09 -17.90 -15.20
CA LEU A 77 9.19 -16.93 -15.14
C LEU A 77 8.80 -15.64 -15.86
N VAL A 78 8.40 -15.72 -17.12
CA VAL A 78 8.00 -14.53 -17.91
C VAL A 78 6.90 -13.75 -17.21
N MET A 79 5.82 -14.42 -16.78
CA MET A 79 4.72 -13.76 -16.09
C MET A 79 5.14 -13.16 -14.74
N THR A 80 6.09 -13.77 -14.02
CA THR A 80 6.64 -13.20 -12.78
C THR A 80 7.34 -11.88 -13.05
N PHE A 81 8.16 -11.80 -14.10
CA PHE A 81 8.80 -10.56 -14.52
C PHE A 81 7.80 -9.50 -15.00
N GLU A 82 6.74 -9.89 -15.70
CA GLU A 82 5.66 -8.98 -16.09
C GLU A 82 4.94 -8.39 -14.86
N ILE A 83 4.64 -9.22 -13.86
CA ILE A 83 4.03 -8.78 -12.60
C ILE A 83 4.97 -7.81 -11.87
N LEU A 84 6.27 -8.10 -11.85
CA LEU A 84 7.27 -7.20 -11.26
C LEU A 84 7.35 -5.87 -12.01
N LYS A 85 7.38 -5.87 -13.35
CA LYS A 85 7.36 -4.64 -14.15
C LYS A 85 6.11 -3.81 -13.87
N GLN A 86 4.94 -4.45 -13.81
CA GLN A 86 3.69 -3.76 -13.44
C GLN A 86 3.76 -3.16 -12.02
N ALA A 87 4.33 -3.91 -11.06
CA ALA A 87 4.49 -3.45 -9.69
C ALA A 87 5.46 -2.27 -9.57
N VAL A 88 6.60 -2.32 -10.28
CA VAL A 88 7.57 -1.22 -10.38
C VAL A 88 6.91 0.01 -10.99
N ASN A 89 6.20 -0.12 -12.11
CA ASN A 89 5.53 1.02 -12.75
C ASN A 89 4.44 1.64 -11.85
N SER A 90 3.81 0.84 -11.00
CA SER A 90 2.84 1.32 -10.01
C SER A 90 3.50 1.95 -8.78
N ALA A 91 4.71 1.50 -8.42
CA ALA A 91 5.47 1.97 -7.26
C ALA A 91 6.29 3.24 -7.56
N TYR A 92 6.70 3.43 -8.82
CA TYR A 92 7.55 4.53 -9.27
C TYR A 92 7.00 5.17 -10.56
N PRO A 93 5.84 5.85 -10.50
CA PRO A 93 5.21 6.46 -11.67
C PRO A 93 6.07 7.54 -12.33
N SER A 94 7.00 8.20 -11.62
CA SER A 94 7.78 9.31 -12.19
C SER A 94 8.98 8.86 -13.04
N GLN A 95 9.46 7.62 -12.87
CA GLN A 95 10.74 7.16 -13.42
C GLN A 95 10.61 6.31 -14.72
N PHE A 96 9.41 6.20 -15.31
CA PHE A 96 9.13 5.53 -16.60
C PHE A 96 9.94 4.23 -16.86
N PHE A 97 10.00 3.36 -15.85
CA PHE A 97 10.74 2.09 -15.91
C PHE A 97 10.24 1.09 -16.96
N SER A 98 9.08 1.34 -17.57
CA SER A 98 8.53 0.51 -18.64
C SER A 98 9.41 0.44 -19.90
N SER A 99 10.37 1.37 -20.03
CA SER A 99 11.32 1.41 -21.15
C SER A 99 12.69 0.79 -20.86
N LEU A 100 12.96 0.35 -19.63
CA LEU A 100 14.26 -0.22 -19.28
C LEU A 100 14.48 -1.58 -19.96
N GLU A 101 15.68 -1.76 -20.51
CA GLU A 101 16.17 -3.08 -20.89
C GLU A 101 16.20 -4.02 -19.68
N LEU A 102 16.05 -5.31 -19.93
CA LEU A 102 15.81 -6.32 -18.91
C LEU A 102 16.95 -6.40 -17.87
N ASN A 103 18.19 -6.24 -18.31
CA ASN A 103 19.37 -6.22 -17.44
C ASN A 103 19.42 -4.97 -16.55
N ALA A 104 19.12 -3.80 -17.11
CA ALA A 104 19.01 -2.57 -16.33
C ALA A 104 17.89 -2.67 -15.29
N PHE A 105 16.78 -3.33 -15.64
CA PHE A 105 15.66 -3.56 -14.74
C PHE A 105 16.06 -4.42 -13.54
N VAL A 106 16.81 -5.51 -13.74
CA VAL A 106 17.29 -6.35 -12.63
C VAL A 106 18.28 -5.59 -11.75
N ALA A 107 19.20 -4.81 -12.34
CA ALA A 107 20.12 -3.97 -11.58
C ALA A 107 19.36 -2.96 -10.68
N PHE A 108 18.27 -2.40 -11.19
CA PHE A 108 17.38 -1.55 -10.41
C PHE A 108 16.67 -2.31 -9.27
N LEU A 109 16.17 -3.52 -9.53
CA LEU A 109 15.54 -4.33 -8.48
C LEU A 109 16.51 -4.66 -7.34
N GLN A 110 17.75 -4.97 -7.68
CA GLN A 110 18.84 -5.23 -6.73
C GLN A 110 19.19 -3.97 -5.92
N SER A 111 19.27 -2.80 -6.55
CA SER A 111 19.58 -1.53 -5.85
C SER A 111 18.41 -1.01 -4.99
N SER A 112 17.18 -1.41 -5.33
CA SER A 112 15.96 -1.04 -4.61
C SER A 112 15.77 -1.76 -3.26
N CYS A 113 16.66 -2.71 -2.92
CA CYS A 113 16.62 -3.49 -1.70
C CYS A 113 18.00 -3.52 -1.00
N ASP A 114 17.98 -3.68 0.32
CA ASP A 114 19.21 -3.78 1.13
C ASP A 114 19.84 -5.18 1.08
N LYS A 115 19.06 -6.18 0.68
CA LYS A 115 19.50 -7.58 0.56
C LYS A 115 19.78 -7.92 -0.90
N PRO A 116 20.80 -8.74 -1.19
CA PRO A 116 20.99 -9.29 -2.52
C PRO A 116 19.80 -10.19 -2.84
N LEU A 117 18.94 -9.73 -3.75
CA LEU A 117 17.83 -10.49 -4.33
C LEU A 117 18.23 -10.87 -5.76
N PHE A 118 17.65 -11.94 -6.29
CA PHE A 118 17.94 -12.40 -7.66
C PHE A 118 19.40 -12.81 -7.84
N ALA A 119 19.94 -13.61 -6.91
CA ALA A 119 21.34 -14.01 -6.91
C ALA A 119 21.66 -15.11 -7.94
N LEU A 120 20.67 -15.92 -8.32
CA LEU A 120 20.85 -17.04 -9.26
C LEU A 120 20.48 -16.69 -10.71
N LEU A 121 20.29 -15.40 -11.03
CA LEU A 121 19.98 -14.99 -12.40
C LEU A 121 21.25 -14.96 -13.25
N PRO A 122 21.22 -15.53 -14.47
CA PRO A 122 22.30 -15.38 -15.43
C PRO A 122 22.34 -13.96 -16.01
N GLU A 123 23.52 -13.53 -16.50
CA GLU A 123 23.69 -12.25 -17.21
C GLU A 123 22.84 -12.16 -18.49
N ASP A 124 22.65 -13.28 -19.20
CA ASP A 124 21.84 -13.36 -20.42
C ASP A 124 20.38 -13.72 -20.13
N LEU A 125 19.67 -12.79 -19.50
CA LEU A 125 18.30 -13.00 -19.07
C LEU A 125 17.30 -13.11 -20.23
N ASP A 126 17.56 -12.48 -21.38
CA ASP A 126 16.69 -12.61 -22.57
C ASP A 126 16.68 -14.03 -23.13
N ILE A 127 17.82 -14.72 -23.08
CA ILE A 127 17.91 -16.13 -23.47
C ILE A 127 17.17 -17.01 -22.47
N LEU A 128 17.16 -16.65 -21.18
CA LEU A 128 16.42 -17.39 -20.17
C LEU A 128 14.90 -17.22 -20.30
N LEU A 129 14.41 -16.00 -20.57
CA LEU A 129 12.97 -15.70 -20.63
C LEU A 129 12.34 -16.03 -21.99
N TYR A 130 13.06 -15.77 -23.09
CA TYR A 130 12.52 -15.88 -24.45
C TYR A 130 13.25 -16.93 -25.30
N GLY A 131 14.37 -17.47 -24.81
CA GLY A 131 15.09 -18.53 -25.49
C GLY A 131 14.35 -19.87 -25.45
N LYS A 132 14.84 -20.82 -26.25
CA LYS A 132 14.28 -22.17 -26.29
C LYS A 132 14.38 -22.83 -24.90
N PRO A 133 13.40 -23.65 -24.52
CA PRO A 133 13.41 -24.37 -23.24
C PRO A 133 14.66 -25.27 -23.17
N SER A 134 15.74 -24.76 -22.59
CA SER A 134 16.95 -25.55 -22.37
C SER A 134 16.68 -26.51 -21.22
N ALA A 135 16.90 -27.81 -21.45
CA ALA A 135 16.67 -28.90 -20.50
C ALA A 135 17.74 -28.93 -19.40
N GLY A 136 17.88 -27.84 -18.65
CA GLY A 136 18.82 -27.72 -17.54
C GLY A 136 18.16 -28.03 -16.21
N ASN A 137 18.70 -29.00 -15.46
CA ASN A 137 18.26 -29.38 -14.11
C ASN A 137 18.21 -28.21 -13.11
N ASN A 138 18.90 -27.11 -13.39
CA ASN A 138 18.97 -25.93 -12.53
C ASN A 138 17.78 -24.95 -12.72
N LYS A 139 16.89 -25.17 -13.70
CA LYS A 139 15.77 -24.26 -13.97
C LYS A 139 14.78 -24.13 -12.81
N ASN A 140 14.49 -25.23 -12.12
CA ASN A 140 13.59 -25.21 -10.97
C ASN A 140 14.17 -24.36 -9.84
N LEU A 141 15.49 -24.47 -9.59
CA LEU A 141 16.19 -23.69 -8.57
C LEU A 141 16.16 -22.19 -8.89
N ILE A 142 16.38 -21.83 -10.16
CA ILE A 142 16.31 -20.43 -10.60
C ILE A 142 14.87 -19.90 -10.48
N MET A 143 13.87 -20.69 -10.86
CA MET A 143 12.45 -20.31 -10.72
C MET A 143 12.08 -20.07 -9.26
N GLU A 144 12.48 -20.97 -8.35
CA GLU A 144 12.23 -20.82 -6.92
C GLU A 144 12.92 -19.58 -6.33
N ASP A 145 14.18 -19.31 -6.73
CA ASP A 145 14.91 -18.11 -6.30
C ASP A 145 14.28 -16.82 -6.83
N VAL A 146 13.93 -16.78 -8.13
CA VAL A 146 13.24 -15.63 -8.74
C VAL A 146 11.92 -15.38 -8.03
N PHE A 147 11.14 -16.43 -7.78
CA PHE A 147 9.85 -16.30 -7.13
C PHE A 147 9.98 -15.80 -5.68
N GLY A 148 10.88 -16.41 -4.90
CA GLY A 148 11.18 -16.00 -3.52
C GLY A 148 11.70 -14.56 -3.44
N SER A 149 12.64 -14.22 -4.32
CA SER A 149 13.19 -12.87 -4.46
C SER A 149 12.12 -11.85 -4.83
N SER A 150 11.21 -12.19 -5.75
CA SER A 150 10.09 -11.34 -6.17
C SER A 150 9.13 -11.04 -5.01
N GLN A 151 8.76 -12.07 -4.24
CA GLN A 151 7.92 -11.89 -3.07
C GLN A 151 8.60 -11.05 -1.99
N GLN A 152 9.90 -11.25 -1.77
CA GLN A 152 10.66 -10.47 -0.80
C GLN A 152 10.78 -9.00 -1.21
N TRP A 153 11.05 -8.75 -2.50
CA TRP A 153 11.11 -7.41 -3.07
C TRP A 153 9.78 -6.67 -2.89
N LEU A 154 8.65 -7.28 -3.29
CA LEU A 154 7.31 -6.67 -3.14
C LEU A 154 6.96 -6.31 -1.69
N ARG A 155 7.51 -7.04 -0.71
CA ARG A 155 7.28 -6.77 0.72
C ARG A 155 8.20 -5.69 1.29
N ARG A 156 9.40 -5.50 0.74
CA ARG A 156 10.47 -4.71 1.39
C ARG A 156 11.08 -3.60 0.54
N HIS A 157 10.69 -3.46 -0.72
CA HIS A 157 11.25 -2.41 -1.58
C HIS A 157 10.97 -1.01 -0.99
N TYR A 158 11.90 -0.10 -1.22
CA TYR A 158 11.75 1.27 -0.77
C TYR A 158 10.65 2.00 -1.56
N PRO A 159 9.84 2.85 -0.91
CA PRO A 159 8.94 3.75 -1.63
C PRO A 159 9.75 4.82 -2.37
N GLU A 160 9.17 5.39 -3.44
CA GLU A 160 9.78 6.42 -4.31
C GLU A 160 10.44 7.56 -3.52
N ASP A 161 9.74 8.13 -2.51
CA ASP A 161 10.25 9.19 -1.63
C ASP A 161 11.64 8.89 -1.03
N LYS A 162 11.93 7.60 -0.74
CA LYS A 162 13.19 7.19 -0.12
C LYS A 162 14.30 6.94 -1.15
N LEU A 163 13.94 6.63 -2.40
CA LEU A 163 14.91 6.53 -3.49
C LEU A 163 15.36 7.91 -3.95
N GLU A 164 14.44 8.88 -4.06
CA GLU A 164 14.78 10.27 -4.40
C GLU A 164 15.71 10.90 -3.35
N ALA A 165 15.48 10.63 -2.07
CA ALA A 165 16.36 11.08 -0.99
C ALA A 165 17.78 10.50 -1.09
N ARG A 166 17.96 9.32 -1.71
CA ARG A 166 19.25 8.63 -1.84
C ARG A 166 19.98 9.01 -3.12
N SER A 167 19.29 9.34 -4.20
CA SER A 167 19.92 9.80 -5.46
C SER A 167 20.45 11.22 -5.39
N GLN A 168 20.00 12.02 -4.42
CA GLN A 168 20.44 13.40 -4.18
C GLN A 168 21.70 13.52 -3.29
N CYS A 169 22.23 12.41 -2.76
CA CYS A 169 23.47 12.35 -1.98
C CYS A 169 24.63 11.84 -2.84
#